data_AF-A0A0Q5E4J5-F1
#
_entry.id   AF-A0A0Q5E4J5-F1
#
_cell.length_a   1.000
_cell.length_b   1.000
_cell.length_c   1.000
_cell.angle_alpha   90.00
_cell.angle_beta   90.00
_cell.angle_gamma   90.00
#
_symmetry.space_group_name_H-M   'P 1'
#
loop_
_entity.id
_entity.type
_entity.pdbx_description
1 polymer ?
#
loop_
_entity_poly.entity_id
_entity_poly.type
_entity_poly.pdbx_seq_one_letter_code
_entity_poly.pdbx_strand_id
1 'polypeptide(L)'
;MSPVSGIQYRLSHLGPHGEVRATVTELAAGLRELSVGGRSLVQSFGEDVVAPKGCGLILVPWPNRVRDARWTLDGEPQQLDVTEAATGNASHGLLRNCGYREGGRSDAAVTLLASVFPQHGYPFHLDTSVAYALVDDGLRVTHTIVNRSARPAPVAVGAHPYLALGGVSTADLTVTIAADSWFETDEQRIPVVTRPVDGTDHDLRSGVRVGDLAIDVGLGDVRPIDGGVRHRLTAPDGDGVELWADDDFRFVQVYTPSDFPTPEGPVQAIAIEPMTAPADALNSGTGLRWLEPDEQWSLSWGIRLTAS
;
A
#
# COMPACT_ATOMS: atom_id res chain seq x y z
N MET A 1 1.89 -18.04 -22.87
CA MET A 1 2.82 -18.06 -21.71
C MET A 1 2.00 -17.73 -20.48
N SER A 2 2.32 -18.31 -19.32
CA SER A 2 1.62 -17.98 -18.07
C SER A 2 2.04 -16.59 -17.56
N PRO A 3 1.16 -15.82 -16.89
CA PRO A 3 1.53 -14.54 -16.30
C PRO A 3 2.68 -14.66 -15.29
N VAL A 4 3.57 -13.66 -15.24
CA VAL A 4 4.76 -13.68 -14.36
C VAL A 4 4.39 -13.53 -12.88
N SER A 5 3.21 -12.97 -12.58
CA SER A 5 2.66 -12.81 -11.23
C SER A 5 1.72 -13.95 -10.80
N GLY A 6 1.72 -15.07 -11.52
CA GLY A 6 0.87 -16.23 -11.21
C GLY A 6 -0.60 -16.03 -11.61
N ILE A 7 -1.52 -16.68 -10.91
CA ILE A 7 -2.97 -16.61 -11.19
C ILE A 7 -3.46 -15.16 -11.17
N GLN A 8 -4.34 -14.84 -12.12
CA GLN A 8 -4.99 -13.54 -12.26
C GLN A 8 -6.45 -13.67 -11.82
N TYR A 9 -6.75 -13.26 -10.60
CA TYR A 9 -8.10 -13.25 -10.04
C TYR A 9 -8.85 -12.02 -10.57
N ARG A 10 -9.58 -12.22 -11.66
CA ARG A 10 -10.42 -11.19 -12.28
C ARG A 10 -11.78 -11.17 -11.61
N LEU A 11 -12.19 -9.99 -11.15
CA LEU A 11 -13.45 -9.74 -10.46
C LEU A 11 -14.30 -8.76 -11.28
N SER A 12 -15.61 -8.90 -11.19
CA SER A 12 -16.59 -7.97 -11.75
C SER A 12 -17.81 -7.77 -10.85
N HIS A 13 -18.35 -6.55 -10.85
CA HIS A 13 -19.56 -6.16 -10.15
C HIS A 13 -20.28 -5.09 -10.96
N LEU A 14 -21.61 -5.17 -11.10
CA LEU A 14 -22.38 -4.15 -11.81
C LEU A 14 -22.86 -3.08 -10.82
N GLY A 15 -22.23 -1.92 -10.86
CA GLY A 15 -22.58 -0.76 -10.05
C GLY A 15 -23.44 0.28 -10.80
N PRO A 16 -23.88 1.33 -10.10
CA PRO A 16 -24.68 2.42 -10.68
C PRO A 16 -23.91 3.25 -11.72
N HIS A 17 -22.58 3.28 -11.64
CA HIS A 17 -21.70 3.99 -12.57
C HIS A 17 -21.14 3.08 -13.68
N GLY A 18 -21.74 1.89 -13.85
CA GLY A 18 -21.29 0.86 -14.78
C GLY A 18 -20.55 -0.27 -14.08
N GLU A 19 -19.86 -1.09 -14.87
CA GLU A 19 -19.14 -2.24 -14.34
C GLU A 19 -17.90 -1.81 -13.56
N VAL A 20 -17.77 -2.35 -12.36
CA VAL A 20 -16.58 -2.29 -11.54
C VAL A 20 -15.79 -3.56 -11.79
N ARG A 21 -14.49 -3.43 -12.10
CA ARG A 21 -13.59 -4.56 -12.36
C ARG A 21 -12.32 -4.39 -11.57
N ALA A 22 -11.78 -5.50 -11.08
CA ALA A 22 -10.43 -5.56 -10.55
C ALA A 22 -9.71 -6.84 -10.98
N THR A 23 -8.39 -6.76 -11.07
CA THR A 23 -7.53 -7.93 -11.22
C THR A 23 -6.56 -7.97 -10.05
N VAL A 24 -6.62 -9.04 -9.25
CA VAL A 24 -5.71 -9.32 -8.15
C VAL A 24 -4.78 -10.47 -8.54
N THR A 25 -3.49 -10.39 -8.19
CA THR A 25 -2.49 -11.40 -8.55
C THR A 25 -2.21 -12.37 -7.41
N GLU A 26 -1.91 -13.63 -7.74
CA GLU A 26 -1.40 -14.63 -6.79
C GLU A 26 -0.15 -14.14 -6.07
N LEU A 27 0.79 -13.58 -6.82
CA LEU A 27 1.99 -12.98 -6.24
C LEU A 27 1.60 -11.77 -5.37
N ALA A 28 2.05 -11.79 -4.12
CA ALA A 28 1.91 -10.72 -3.12
C ALA A 28 0.47 -10.24 -2.87
N ALA A 29 -0.54 -11.03 -3.27
CA ALA A 29 -1.93 -10.60 -3.28
C ALA A 29 -2.11 -9.22 -3.96
N GLY A 30 -1.36 -8.95 -5.03
CA GLY A 30 -1.22 -7.59 -5.58
C GLY A 30 -2.43 -7.10 -6.38
N LEU A 31 -2.80 -5.83 -6.24
CA LEU A 31 -3.83 -5.18 -7.05
C LEU A 31 -3.23 -4.67 -8.38
N ARG A 32 -3.46 -5.38 -9.49
CA ARG A 32 -2.91 -5.02 -10.80
C ARG A 32 -3.81 -4.07 -11.59
N GLU A 33 -5.13 -4.23 -11.45
CA GLU A 33 -6.11 -3.42 -12.18
C GLU A 33 -7.29 -3.09 -11.26
N LEU A 34 -7.84 -1.89 -11.41
CA LEU A 34 -9.12 -1.47 -10.82
C LEU A 34 -9.74 -0.43 -11.76
N SER A 35 -11.01 -0.60 -12.12
CA SER A 35 -11.75 0.35 -12.94
C SER A 35 -13.23 0.41 -12.56
N VAL A 36 -13.86 1.57 -12.74
CA VAL A 36 -15.30 1.79 -12.58
C VAL A 36 -15.83 2.42 -13.86
N GLY A 37 -16.84 1.80 -14.49
CA GLY A 37 -17.43 2.33 -15.73
C GLY A 37 -16.41 2.47 -16.88
N GLY A 38 -15.36 1.63 -16.89
CA GLY A 38 -14.28 1.70 -17.86
C GLY A 38 -13.18 2.74 -17.56
N ARG A 39 -13.28 3.51 -16.47
CA ARG A 39 -12.21 4.43 -16.02
C ARG A 39 -11.32 3.73 -15.02
N SER A 40 -10.02 3.62 -15.31
CA SER A 40 -9.03 3.09 -14.38
C SER A 40 -8.90 3.97 -13.14
N LEU A 41 -8.80 3.35 -11.96
CA LEU A 41 -8.57 4.02 -10.67
C LEU A 41 -7.14 3.80 -10.14
N VAL A 42 -6.39 2.89 -10.79
CA VAL A 42 -4.99 2.59 -10.50
C VAL A 42 -4.19 2.47 -11.80
N GLN A 43 -2.88 2.69 -11.74
CA GLN A 43 -1.97 2.35 -12.82
C GLN A 43 -1.90 0.83 -12.96
N SER A 44 -1.99 0.35 -14.20
CA SER A 44 -1.90 -1.07 -14.52
C SER A 44 -0.57 -1.42 -15.19
N PHE A 45 -0.32 -2.73 -15.29
CA PHE A 45 0.83 -3.29 -16.00
C PHE A 45 0.44 -4.64 -16.65
N GLY A 46 1.21 -5.05 -17.65
CA GLY A 46 0.96 -6.28 -18.40
C GLY A 46 1.16 -7.55 -17.58
N GLU A 47 0.50 -8.64 -17.96
CA GLU A 47 0.60 -9.94 -17.29
C GLU A 47 2.00 -10.58 -17.39
N ASP A 48 2.80 -10.12 -18.34
CA ASP A 48 4.19 -10.50 -18.59
C ASP A 48 5.22 -9.56 -17.95
N VAL A 49 4.75 -8.56 -17.19
CA VAL A 49 5.59 -7.54 -16.55
C VAL A 49 5.63 -7.79 -15.04
N VAL A 50 6.84 -7.81 -14.46
CA VAL A 50 7.01 -7.79 -13.00
C VAL A 50 6.52 -6.44 -12.49
N ALA A 51 5.70 -6.44 -11.43
CA ALA A 51 5.09 -5.25 -10.84
C ALA A 51 6.10 -4.08 -10.76
N PRO A 52 5.95 -3.05 -11.59
CA PRO A 52 6.93 -1.97 -11.67
C PRO A 52 6.91 -1.17 -10.38
N LYS A 53 8.09 -0.90 -9.81
CA LYS A 53 8.24 -0.07 -8.60
C LYS A 53 7.28 -0.49 -7.46
N GLY A 54 7.06 -1.80 -7.28
CA GLY A 54 6.20 -2.33 -6.22
C GLY A 54 4.70 -2.16 -6.44
N CYS A 55 4.26 -1.80 -7.64
CA CYS A 55 2.86 -1.46 -7.92
C CYS A 55 1.88 -2.56 -7.48
N GLY A 56 0.95 -2.18 -6.60
CA GLY A 56 -0.17 -2.99 -6.15
C GLY A 56 0.14 -3.98 -5.03
N LEU A 57 1.39 -4.11 -4.60
CA LEU A 57 1.80 -5.12 -3.61
C LEU A 57 1.15 -4.89 -2.23
N ILE A 58 0.87 -6.00 -1.53
CA ILE A 58 0.57 -5.99 -0.10
C ILE A 58 1.85 -6.10 0.70
N LEU A 59 1.97 -5.28 1.74
CA LEU A 59 3.20 -5.07 2.51
C LEU A 59 2.98 -5.58 3.94
N VAL A 60 3.56 -6.73 4.28
CA VAL A 60 3.36 -7.43 5.56
C VAL A 60 4.57 -8.35 5.83
N PRO A 61 5.10 -8.45 7.08
CA PRO A 61 4.57 -7.91 8.33
C PRO A 61 5.12 -6.53 8.72
N TRP A 62 5.73 -5.80 7.80
CA TRP A 62 6.00 -4.38 7.95
C TRP A 62 5.90 -3.69 6.59
N PRO A 63 5.40 -2.45 6.53
CA PRO A 63 5.06 -1.84 5.25
C PRO A 63 6.27 -1.29 4.50
N ASN A 64 7.26 -0.72 5.19
CA ASN A 64 8.33 0.05 4.55
C ASN A 64 9.72 -0.50 4.93
N ARG A 65 10.76 0.32 5.04
CA ARG A 65 12.13 -0.13 5.28
C ARG A 65 12.38 -0.55 6.73
N VAL A 66 13.38 -1.39 6.94
CA VAL A 66 14.06 -1.67 8.22
C VAL A 66 15.53 -1.39 7.97
N ARG A 67 16.10 -0.47 8.74
CA ARG A 67 17.47 0.02 8.59
C ARG A 67 18.47 -1.15 8.61
N ASP A 68 19.36 -1.20 7.63
CA ASP A 68 20.43 -2.21 7.51
C ASP A 68 19.91 -3.67 7.56
N ALA A 69 18.60 -3.87 7.33
CA ALA A 69 17.90 -5.12 7.57
C ALA A 69 18.09 -5.65 9.01
N ARG A 70 18.25 -4.77 10.00
CA ARG A 70 18.53 -5.11 11.41
C ARG A 70 17.53 -4.51 12.36
N TRP A 71 17.18 -5.27 13.39
CA TRP A 71 16.39 -4.78 14.52
C TRP A 71 16.70 -5.55 15.80
N THR A 72 16.05 -5.19 16.91
CA THR A 72 16.31 -5.83 18.21
C THR A 72 15.03 -6.47 18.75
N LEU A 73 15.11 -7.74 19.12
CA LEU A 73 14.03 -8.49 19.75
C LEU A 73 14.45 -8.92 21.16
N ASP A 74 13.76 -8.45 22.20
CA ASP A 74 14.08 -8.71 23.60
C ASP A 74 15.54 -8.40 24.00
N GLY A 75 16.15 -7.40 23.37
CA GLY A 75 17.57 -7.06 23.57
C GLY A 75 18.54 -7.83 22.69
N GLU A 76 18.07 -8.82 21.92
CA GLU A 76 18.91 -9.60 21.01
C GLU A 76 18.83 -9.09 19.56
N PRO A 77 19.97 -8.87 18.89
CA PRO A 77 19.99 -8.40 17.50
C PRO A 77 19.43 -9.45 16.55
N GLN A 78 18.58 -8.99 15.63
CA GLN A 78 17.97 -9.76 14.55
C GLN A 78 18.47 -9.24 13.21
N GLN A 79 18.75 -10.15 12.26
CA GLN A 79 19.17 -9.82 10.91
C GLN A 79 18.19 -10.40 9.89
N LEU A 80 17.42 -9.53 9.26
CA LEU A 80 16.57 -9.81 8.11
C LEU A 80 17.42 -9.98 6.84
N ASP A 81 16.84 -10.60 5.82
CA ASP A 81 17.43 -10.62 4.49
C ASP A 81 17.36 -9.21 3.85
N VAL A 82 18.45 -8.78 3.22
CA VAL A 82 18.50 -7.50 2.48
C VAL A 82 17.67 -7.64 1.21
N THR A 83 16.60 -6.85 1.11
CA THR A 83 15.69 -6.86 -0.04
C THR A 83 15.78 -5.60 -0.90
N GLU A 84 16.45 -4.56 -0.40
CA GLU A 84 16.78 -3.33 -1.11
C GLU A 84 18.32 -3.19 -1.19
N ALA A 85 18.93 -3.80 -2.20
CA ALA A 85 20.40 -3.88 -2.31
C ALA A 85 21.10 -2.51 -2.39
N ALA A 86 20.42 -1.49 -2.91
CA ALA A 86 20.99 -0.14 -3.08
C ALA A 86 21.23 0.59 -1.75
N THR A 87 20.44 0.28 -0.72
CA THR A 87 20.50 0.93 0.59
C THR A 87 20.96 -0.02 1.69
N GLY A 88 20.88 -1.34 1.47
CA GLY A 88 21.15 -2.35 2.49
C GLY A 88 19.95 -2.66 3.38
N ASN A 89 18.78 -2.09 3.11
CA ASN A 89 17.58 -2.26 3.93
C ASN A 89 16.80 -3.54 3.61
N ALA A 90 15.96 -3.95 4.57
CA ALA A 90 14.84 -4.86 4.31
C ALA A 90 13.56 -4.03 4.11
N SER A 91 13.00 -4.04 2.91
CA SER A 91 11.80 -3.28 2.55
C SER A 91 10.62 -4.17 2.23
N HIS A 92 9.42 -3.70 2.58
CA HIS A 92 8.12 -4.22 2.14
C HIS A 92 7.78 -5.64 2.61
N GLY A 93 8.21 -5.98 3.83
CA GLY A 93 7.82 -7.22 4.48
C GLY A 93 8.38 -8.49 3.83
N LEU A 94 7.79 -9.62 4.21
CA LEU A 94 8.27 -10.96 3.85
C LEU A 94 7.46 -11.60 2.72
N LEU A 95 6.27 -11.06 2.41
CA LEU A 95 5.37 -11.68 1.43
C LEU A 95 5.34 -10.98 0.06
N ARG A 96 6.15 -9.94 -0.17
CA ARG A 96 6.20 -9.20 -1.45
C ARG A 96 6.59 -10.04 -2.67
N ASN A 97 7.25 -11.18 -2.45
CA ASN A 97 7.69 -12.11 -3.49
C ASN A 97 7.09 -13.51 -3.31
N CYS A 98 6.00 -13.63 -2.54
CA CYS A 98 5.39 -14.90 -2.21
C CYS A 98 4.01 -15.05 -2.89
N GLY A 99 3.71 -16.26 -3.36
CA GLY A 99 2.37 -16.60 -3.84
C GLY A 99 1.40 -16.76 -2.68
N TYR A 100 0.21 -16.19 -2.81
CA TYR A 100 -0.90 -16.41 -1.91
C TYR A 100 -1.82 -17.47 -2.48
N ARG A 101 -2.37 -18.34 -1.63
CA ARG A 101 -3.36 -19.35 -2.06
C ARG A 101 -4.76 -18.74 -2.07
N GLU A 102 -5.62 -19.19 -2.99
CA GLU A 102 -7.05 -18.84 -2.96
C GLU A 102 -7.72 -19.46 -1.72
N GLY A 103 -8.34 -18.62 -0.89
CA GLY A 103 -9.16 -19.02 0.26
C GLY A 103 -10.66 -19.09 -0.02
N GLY A 104 -11.10 -18.45 -1.11
CA GLY A 104 -12.49 -18.43 -1.58
C GLY A 104 -12.72 -17.28 -2.54
N ARG A 105 -13.68 -17.44 -3.46
CA ARG A 105 -13.96 -16.47 -4.51
C ARG A 105 -15.44 -16.48 -4.94
N SER A 106 -15.92 -15.31 -5.33
CA SER A 106 -17.13 -15.09 -6.13
C SER A 106 -16.78 -14.19 -7.32
N ASP A 107 -17.76 -13.82 -8.14
CA ASP A 107 -17.53 -12.88 -9.24
C ASP A 107 -17.02 -11.52 -8.74
N ALA A 108 -17.51 -11.06 -7.58
CA ALA A 108 -17.21 -9.73 -7.04
C ALA A 108 -16.16 -9.71 -5.91
N ALA A 109 -15.64 -10.86 -5.48
CA ALA A 109 -14.70 -10.91 -4.36
C ALA A 109 -13.73 -12.09 -4.42
N VAL A 110 -12.53 -11.92 -3.87
CA VAL A 110 -11.56 -13.00 -3.62
C VAL A 110 -10.87 -12.81 -2.27
N THR A 111 -10.66 -13.89 -1.54
CA THR A 111 -9.81 -13.93 -0.35
C THR A 111 -8.54 -14.71 -0.66
N LEU A 112 -7.39 -14.09 -0.43
CA LEU A 112 -6.07 -14.67 -0.62
C LEU A 112 -5.39 -14.92 0.73
N LEU A 113 -4.79 -16.09 0.91
CA LEU A 113 -4.22 -16.55 2.18
C LEU A 113 -2.73 -16.84 2.03
N ALA A 114 -1.94 -16.41 3.00
CA ALA A 114 -0.52 -16.76 3.11
C ALA A 114 -0.12 -16.89 4.59
N SER A 115 1.03 -17.50 4.84
CA SER A 115 1.62 -17.56 6.18
C SER A 115 3.03 -16.98 6.12
N VAL A 116 3.39 -16.17 7.12
CA VAL A 116 4.77 -15.79 7.39
C VAL A 116 5.33 -16.83 8.34
N PHE A 117 6.25 -17.66 7.87
CA PHE A 117 6.96 -18.60 8.73
C PHE A 117 8.20 -17.94 9.37
N PRO A 118 8.66 -18.44 10.53
CA PRO A 118 9.91 -18.01 11.13
C PRO A 118 11.07 -18.12 10.12
N GLN A 119 11.81 -17.03 9.95
CA GLN A 119 12.96 -16.95 9.04
C GLN A 119 14.00 -15.96 9.57
N HIS A 120 15.08 -15.71 8.81
CA HIS A 120 16.19 -14.86 9.24
C HIS A 120 15.70 -13.54 9.81
N GLY A 121 16.05 -13.28 11.07
CA GLY A 121 15.72 -12.04 11.78
C GLY A 121 14.23 -11.83 12.06
N TYR A 122 13.35 -12.77 11.74
CA TYR A 122 11.92 -12.66 12.05
C TYR A 122 11.40 -14.01 12.55
N PRO A 123 11.55 -14.32 13.85
CA PRO A 123 11.26 -15.64 14.41
C PRO A 123 9.78 -15.83 14.79
N PHE A 124 8.84 -15.28 14.01
CA PHE A 124 7.41 -15.37 14.29
C PHE A 124 6.66 -16.11 13.18
N HIS A 125 5.62 -16.82 13.58
CA HIS A 125 4.65 -17.44 12.71
C HIS A 125 3.36 -16.60 12.70
N LEU A 126 2.98 -16.09 11.53
CA LEU A 126 1.72 -15.36 11.33
C LEU A 126 0.92 -16.02 10.21
N ASP A 127 -0.38 -16.15 10.38
CA ASP A 127 -1.30 -16.36 9.27
C ASP A 127 -1.84 -15.00 8.82
N THR A 128 -1.93 -14.78 7.51
CA THR A 128 -2.51 -13.58 6.92
C THR A 128 -3.55 -13.92 5.85
N SER A 129 -4.60 -13.10 5.79
CA SER A 129 -5.54 -13.06 4.67
C SER A 129 -5.74 -11.64 4.16
N VAL A 130 -5.94 -11.54 2.85
CA VAL A 130 -6.29 -10.30 2.16
C VAL A 130 -7.56 -10.56 1.37
N ALA A 131 -8.66 -9.95 1.79
CA ALA A 131 -9.96 -10.05 1.13
C ALA A 131 -10.20 -8.81 0.27
N TYR A 132 -10.37 -9.02 -1.02
CA TYR A 132 -10.76 -8.01 -2.01
C TYR A 132 -12.25 -8.16 -2.30
N ALA A 133 -13.02 -7.10 -2.15
CA ALA A 133 -14.44 -7.07 -2.44
C ALA A 133 -14.80 -5.81 -3.24
N LEU A 134 -15.34 -6.01 -4.44
CA LEU A 134 -15.87 -4.90 -5.24
C LEU A 134 -17.12 -4.33 -4.58
N VAL A 135 -17.23 -3.00 -4.66
CA VAL A 135 -18.39 -2.21 -4.23
C VAL A 135 -18.82 -1.32 -5.39
N ASP A 136 -19.99 -0.69 -5.26
CA ASP A 136 -20.65 0.08 -6.33
C ASP A 136 -19.78 1.14 -7.01
N ASP A 137 -18.86 1.74 -6.25
CA ASP A 137 -17.98 2.83 -6.66
C ASP A 137 -16.49 2.45 -6.65
N GLY A 138 -16.14 1.17 -6.43
CA GLY A 138 -14.74 0.75 -6.40
C GLY A 138 -14.46 -0.55 -5.65
N LEU A 139 -13.51 -0.52 -4.72
CA LEU A 139 -12.96 -1.70 -4.06
C LEU A 139 -12.75 -1.45 -2.56
N ARG A 140 -13.10 -2.46 -1.75
CA ARG A 140 -12.65 -2.61 -0.35
C ARG A 140 -11.63 -3.75 -0.27
N VAL A 141 -10.58 -3.53 0.50
CA VAL A 141 -9.53 -4.49 0.84
C VAL A 141 -9.46 -4.63 2.35
N THR A 142 -9.66 -5.84 2.86
CA THR A 142 -9.57 -6.13 4.30
C THR A 142 -8.43 -7.09 4.56
N HIS A 143 -7.54 -6.68 5.47
CA HIS A 143 -6.44 -7.48 5.98
C HIS A 143 -6.91 -8.21 7.23
N THR A 144 -6.44 -9.42 7.44
CA THR A 144 -6.57 -10.11 8.72
C THR A 144 -5.29 -10.87 9.01
N ILE A 145 -4.71 -10.62 10.18
CA ILE A 145 -3.48 -11.25 10.65
C ILE A 145 -3.79 -11.96 11.96
N VAL A 146 -3.32 -13.21 12.09
CA VAL A 146 -3.41 -13.98 13.33
C VAL A 146 -2.02 -14.40 13.75
N ASN A 147 -1.67 -14.13 15.00
CA ASN A 147 -0.40 -14.61 15.55
C ASN A 147 -0.50 -16.10 15.92
N ARG A 148 0.32 -16.93 15.28
CA ARG A 148 0.43 -18.37 15.54
C ARG A 148 1.67 -18.75 16.35
N SER A 149 2.39 -17.75 16.84
CA SER A 149 3.54 -17.93 17.72
C SER A 149 3.07 -18.08 19.17
N ALA A 150 3.86 -18.78 19.98
CA ALA A 150 3.62 -18.89 21.43
C ALA A 150 3.98 -17.61 22.22
N ARG A 151 4.32 -16.52 21.53
CA ARG A 151 4.77 -15.24 22.09
C ARG A 151 4.23 -14.07 21.27
N PRO A 152 4.15 -12.85 21.83
CA PRO A 152 3.72 -11.68 21.09
C PRO A 152 4.54 -11.46 19.82
N ALA A 153 3.88 -11.17 18.70
CA ALA A 153 4.52 -10.98 17.40
C ALA A 153 4.31 -9.55 16.87
N PRO A 154 5.38 -8.86 16.44
CA PRO A 154 5.29 -7.51 15.91
C PRO A 154 4.76 -7.50 14.47
N VAL A 155 3.76 -6.69 14.17
CA VAL A 155 3.19 -6.56 12.82
C VAL A 155 2.78 -5.12 12.53
N ALA A 156 2.96 -4.73 11.28
CA ALA A 156 2.35 -3.59 10.64
C ALA A 156 1.98 -3.97 9.20
N VAL A 157 0.99 -3.29 8.63
CA VAL A 157 0.54 -3.55 7.27
C VAL A 157 0.54 -2.28 6.43
N GLY A 158 0.68 -2.47 5.12
CA GLY A 158 0.45 -1.43 4.14
C GLY A 158 0.12 -2.02 2.77
N ALA A 159 -0.15 -1.13 1.82
CA ALA A 159 -0.37 -1.49 0.44
C ALA A 159 0.29 -0.46 -0.48
N HIS A 160 0.63 -0.87 -1.70
CA HIS A 160 1.40 -0.03 -2.63
C HIS A 160 0.61 0.36 -3.91
N PRO A 161 -0.63 0.88 -3.82
CA PRO A 161 -1.38 1.26 -5.00
C PRO A 161 -0.80 2.52 -5.65
N TYR A 162 -0.65 2.49 -6.97
CA TYR A 162 -0.45 3.69 -7.77
C TYR A 162 -1.81 4.16 -8.25
N LEU A 163 -2.31 5.27 -7.68
CA LEU A 163 -3.63 5.79 -8.08
C LEU A 163 -3.54 6.48 -9.44
N ALA A 164 -4.63 6.39 -10.20
CA ALA A 164 -4.78 7.04 -11.50
C ALA A 164 -6.25 7.36 -11.74
N LEU A 165 -6.55 8.24 -12.70
CA LEU A 165 -7.92 8.49 -13.14
C LEU A 165 -7.99 8.39 -14.67
N GLY A 166 -8.54 7.28 -15.16
CA GLY A 166 -8.64 7.00 -16.58
C GLY A 166 -9.26 8.17 -17.36
N GLY A 167 -8.59 8.57 -18.46
CA GLY A 167 -8.95 9.72 -19.28
C GLY A 167 -8.22 11.02 -18.92
N VAL A 168 -7.47 11.05 -17.80
CA VAL A 168 -6.70 12.22 -17.34
C VAL A 168 -5.26 11.80 -17.08
N SER A 169 -4.30 12.59 -17.53
CA SER A 169 -2.89 12.37 -17.20
C SER A 169 -2.71 12.51 -15.69
N THR A 170 -2.02 11.57 -15.05
CA THR A 170 -1.75 11.65 -13.60
C THR A 170 -1.01 12.93 -13.24
N ALA A 171 -0.18 13.49 -14.13
CA ALA A 171 0.49 14.78 -13.93
C ALA A 171 -0.49 15.97 -13.81
N ASP A 172 -1.69 15.86 -14.37
CA ASP A 172 -2.72 16.90 -14.35
C ASP A 172 -3.68 16.77 -13.16
N LEU A 173 -3.57 15.69 -12.37
CA LEU A 173 -4.35 15.50 -11.16
C LEU A 173 -3.79 16.34 -10.02
N THR A 174 -4.67 16.78 -9.12
CA THR A 174 -4.32 17.41 -7.86
C THR A 174 -4.39 16.38 -6.75
N VAL A 175 -3.30 16.16 -6.02
CA VAL A 175 -3.26 15.28 -4.85
C VAL A 175 -3.54 16.06 -3.58
N THR A 176 -4.44 15.52 -2.74
CA THR A 176 -4.73 16.03 -1.40
C THR A 176 -4.53 14.92 -0.37
N ILE A 177 -3.62 15.15 0.58
CA ILE A 177 -3.30 14.22 1.67
C ILE A 177 -3.59 14.87 3.01
N ALA A 178 -4.35 14.19 3.86
CA ALA A 178 -4.76 14.66 5.17
C ALA A 178 -3.73 14.29 6.26
N ALA A 179 -2.51 14.83 6.18
CA ALA A 179 -1.41 14.55 7.11
C ALA A 179 -0.78 15.84 7.64
N ASP A 180 -0.36 15.85 8.90
CA ASP A 180 0.20 17.04 9.57
C ASP A 180 1.70 17.02 9.76
N SER A 181 2.31 15.85 9.63
CA SER A 181 3.75 15.71 9.74
C SER A 181 4.34 14.93 8.58
N TRP A 182 5.63 15.15 8.36
CA TRP A 182 6.44 14.39 7.42
C TRP A 182 7.72 13.91 8.10
N PHE A 183 8.26 12.81 7.59
CA PHE A 183 9.49 12.23 8.09
C PHE A 183 10.67 12.71 7.23
N GLU A 184 11.53 13.53 7.81
CA GLU A 184 12.85 13.78 7.25
C GLU A 184 13.66 12.48 7.31
N THR A 185 14.28 12.12 6.19
CA THR A 185 15.03 10.87 6.07
C THR A 185 16.50 11.11 5.80
N ASP A 186 17.32 10.14 6.17
CA ASP A 186 18.73 10.11 5.77
C ASP A 186 18.93 9.59 4.34
N GLU A 187 20.20 9.43 3.92
CA GLU A 187 20.56 8.94 2.59
C GLU A 187 20.04 7.52 2.29
N GLN A 188 19.72 6.73 3.32
CA GLN A 188 19.13 5.38 3.19
C GLN A 188 17.59 5.42 3.19
N ARG A 189 16.99 6.61 3.20
CA ARG A 189 15.53 6.85 3.30
C ARG A 189 14.93 6.32 4.59
N ILE A 190 15.68 6.39 5.70
CA ILE A 190 15.18 6.05 7.03
C ILE A 190 14.81 7.33 7.79
N PRO A 191 13.64 7.41 8.44
CA PRO A 191 13.24 8.54 9.26
C PRO A 191 14.28 8.87 10.34
N VAL A 192 14.67 10.15 10.41
CA VAL A 192 15.57 10.69 11.44
C VAL A 192 14.88 11.74 12.30
N VAL A 193 13.95 12.51 11.73
CA VAL A 193 13.22 13.57 12.42
C VAL A 193 11.79 13.64 11.88
N THR A 194 10.81 13.76 12.76
CA THR A 194 9.43 14.11 12.40
C THR A 194 9.28 15.63 12.42
N ARG A 195 8.76 16.22 11.34
CA ARG A 195 8.55 17.66 11.20
C ARG A 195 7.10 17.98 10.84
N PRO A 196 6.57 19.14 11.26
CA PRO A 196 5.27 19.62 10.76
C PRO A 196 5.36 19.88 9.25
N VAL A 197 4.26 19.70 8.54
CA VAL A 197 4.17 20.03 7.11
C VAL A 197 4.02 21.54 6.86
N ASP A 198 3.53 22.30 7.83
CA ASP A 198 3.23 23.73 7.68
C ASP A 198 4.39 24.54 7.08
N GLY A 199 4.12 25.21 5.96
CA GLY A 199 5.09 26.05 5.27
C GLY A 199 6.18 25.29 4.52
N THR A 200 6.01 23.99 4.28
CA THR A 200 6.92 23.14 3.49
C THR A 200 6.26 22.67 2.19
N ASP A 201 7.09 22.20 1.25
CA ASP A 201 6.61 21.58 0.00
C ASP A 201 5.95 20.20 0.23
N HIS A 202 5.91 19.72 1.48
CA HIS A 202 5.22 18.50 1.89
C HIS A 202 3.81 18.76 2.43
N ASP A 203 3.36 20.03 2.49
CA ASP A 203 1.98 20.37 2.83
C ASP A 203 1.03 20.09 1.67
N LEU A 204 0.57 18.85 1.58
CA LEU A 204 -0.37 18.39 0.56
C LEU A 204 -1.83 18.57 0.99
N ARG A 205 -2.12 19.24 2.11
CA ARG A 205 -3.48 19.33 2.69
C ARG A 205 -4.43 20.21 1.87
N SER A 206 -3.88 21.18 1.12
CA SER A 206 -4.65 22.12 0.29
C SER A 206 -4.71 21.73 -1.19
N GLY A 207 -4.17 20.57 -1.56
CA GLY A 207 -4.08 20.13 -2.94
C GLY A 207 -2.82 20.65 -3.65
N VAL A 208 -2.05 19.75 -4.26
CA VAL A 208 -0.91 20.10 -5.13
C VAL A 208 -0.99 19.30 -6.41
N ARG A 209 -0.69 19.91 -7.56
CA ARG A 209 -0.67 19.20 -8.84
C ARG A 209 0.47 18.18 -8.85
N VAL A 210 0.17 16.93 -9.22
CA VAL A 210 1.15 15.83 -9.19
C VAL A 210 2.33 16.10 -10.13
N GLY A 211 2.10 16.73 -11.29
CA GLY A 211 3.17 17.08 -12.23
C GLY A 211 4.16 18.12 -11.69
N ASP A 212 3.84 18.79 -10.59
CA ASP A 212 4.71 19.77 -9.93
C ASP A 212 5.47 19.14 -8.74
N LEU A 213 5.27 17.84 -8.48
CA LEU A 213 5.86 17.09 -7.37
C LEU A 213 6.96 16.13 -7.83
N ALA A 214 8.07 16.14 -7.12
CA ALA A 214 9.14 15.13 -7.20
C ALA A 214 9.49 14.63 -5.80
N ILE A 215 8.60 13.82 -5.21
CA ILE A 215 8.69 13.42 -3.80
C ILE A 215 8.68 11.90 -3.64
N ASP A 216 9.36 11.43 -2.60
CA ASP A 216 9.27 10.09 -2.01
C ASP A 216 9.28 10.28 -0.50
N VAL A 217 8.12 10.63 0.06
CA VAL A 217 8.01 11.14 1.44
C VAL A 217 7.01 10.32 2.25
N GLY A 218 7.43 9.94 3.46
CA GLY A 218 6.52 9.41 4.46
C GLY A 218 5.85 10.56 5.22
N LEU A 219 4.54 10.47 5.37
CA LEU A 219 3.72 11.42 6.12
C LEU A 219 3.07 10.71 7.32
N GLY A 220 2.99 11.44 8.43
CA GLY A 220 2.42 10.98 9.70
C GLY A 220 1.31 11.90 10.18
N ASP A 221 0.79 11.61 11.37
CA ASP A 221 -0.34 12.34 11.97
C ASP A 221 -1.52 12.48 10.99
N VAL A 222 -1.81 11.37 10.28
CA VAL A 222 -2.89 11.33 9.31
C VAL A 222 -4.23 11.52 10.03
N ARG A 223 -4.97 12.56 9.64
CA ARG A 223 -6.23 12.97 10.23
C ARG A 223 -7.39 12.13 9.69
N PRO A 224 -8.23 11.54 10.55
CA PRO A 224 -9.53 11.06 10.14
C PRO A 224 -10.40 12.25 9.66
N ILE A 225 -11.05 12.07 8.51
CA ILE A 225 -12.08 12.94 7.96
C ILE A 225 -13.37 12.10 7.89
N ASP A 226 -14.45 12.58 8.51
CA ASP A 226 -15.75 11.89 8.52
C ASP A 226 -15.69 10.43 9.00
N GLY A 227 -14.87 10.16 10.02
CA GLY A 227 -14.77 8.84 10.65
C GLY A 227 -13.81 7.86 9.96
N GLY A 228 -12.93 8.32 9.07
CA GLY A 228 -11.82 7.49 8.57
C GLY A 228 -10.78 8.29 7.80
N VAL A 229 -9.68 7.64 7.42
CA VAL A 229 -8.63 8.27 6.61
C VAL A 229 -9.12 8.45 5.19
N ARG A 230 -8.76 9.58 4.57
CA ARG A 230 -9.17 9.97 3.21
C ARG A 230 -8.04 10.72 2.49
N HIS A 231 -7.66 10.24 1.31
CA HIS A 231 -6.69 10.85 0.41
C HIS A 231 -7.29 10.90 -0.99
N ARG A 232 -7.02 11.96 -1.76
CA ARG A 232 -7.69 12.18 -3.05
C ARG A 232 -6.72 12.54 -4.16
N LEU A 233 -7.05 12.06 -5.36
CA LEU A 233 -6.66 12.65 -6.62
C LEU A 233 -7.89 13.29 -7.26
N THR A 234 -7.79 14.55 -7.67
CA THR A 234 -8.90 15.28 -8.29
C THR A 234 -8.46 15.85 -9.63
N ALA A 235 -9.24 15.61 -10.68
CA ALA A 235 -9.04 16.15 -12.00
C ALA A 235 -9.53 17.61 -12.10
N PRO A 236 -9.12 18.35 -13.14
CA PRO A 236 -9.57 19.73 -13.35
C PRO A 236 -11.08 19.91 -13.52
N ASP A 237 -11.78 18.87 -13.99
CA ASP A 237 -13.25 18.82 -14.10
C ASP A 237 -13.95 18.44 -12.79
N GLY A 238 -13.18 18.11 -11.76
CA GLY A 238 -13.62 17.82 -10.40
C GLY A 238 -13.89 16.34 -10.10
N ASP A 239 -13.91 15.46 -11.12
CA ASP A 239 -13.93 14.02 -10.89
C ASP A 239 -12.65 13.57 -10.17
N GLY A 240 -12.69 12.45 -9.48
CA GLY A 240 -11.54 12.02 -8.69
C GLY A 240 -11.51 10.55 -8.32
N VAL A 241 -10.42 10.21 -7.66
CA VAL A 241 -10.23 8.93 -6.99
C VAL A 241 -9.92 9.20 -5.53
N GLU A 242 -10.62 8.51 -4.65
CA GLU A 242 -10.37 8.56 -3.23
C GLU A 242 -9.82 7.23 -2.74
N LEU A 243 -8.70 7.30 -2.04
CA LEU A 243 -8.23 6.23 -1.16
C LEU A 243 -8.76 6.52 0.23
N TRP A 244 -9.50 5.55 0.77
CA TRP A 244 -10.01 5.61 2.12
C TRP A 244 -9.42 4.48 2.95
N ALA A 245 -9.28 4.70 4.25
CA ALA A 245 -8.81 3.65 5.15
C ALA A 245 -9.42 3.77 6.55
N ASP A 246 -9.42 2.65 7.26
CA ASP A 246 -9.77 2.59 8.67
C ASP A 246 -8.76 3.38 9.51
N ASP A 247 -9.11 3.59 10.77
CA ASP A 247 -8.38 4.48 11.67
C ASP A 247 -6.98 3.98 12.06
N ASP A 248 -6.65 2.70 11.88
CA ASP A 248 -5.30 2.22 12.14
C ASP A 248 -4.26 2.70 11.09
N PHE A 249 -4.69 3.17 9.91
CA PHE A 249 -3.81 3.64 8.83
C PHE A 249 -3.33 5.08 9.04
N ARG A 250 -2.55 5.30 10.11
CA ARG A 250 -2.11 6.65 10.54
C ARG A 250 -0.87 7.20 9.83
N PHE A 251 -0.36 6.49 8.83
CA PHE A 251 0.81 6.87 8.05
C PHE A 251 0.55 6.66 6.56
N VAL A 252 1.17 7.46 5.72
CA VAL A 252 1.06 7.35 4.26
C VAL A 252 2.40 7.63 3.59
N GLN A 253 2.81 6.78 2.66
CA GLN A 253 3.95 7.08 1.78
C GLN A 253 3.41 7.68 0.48
N VAL A 254 3.99 8.80 0.06
CA VAL A 254 3.67 9.44 -1.22
C VAL A 254 4.91 9.44 -2.10
N TYR A 255 4.82 8.77 -3.25
CA TYR A 255 5.90 8.66 -4.21
C TYR A 255 5.44 9.08 -5.60
N THR A 256 6.10 10.07 -6.22
CA THR A 256 5.73 10.64 -7.53
C THR A 256 6.79 10.38 -8.62
N PRO A 257 7.01 9.13 -9.05
CA PRO A 257 7.96 8.85 -10.13
C PRO A 257 7.54 9.50 -11.44
N SER A 258 8.48 10.16 -12.11
CA SER A 258 8.33 10.65 -13.49
C SER A 258 8.66 9.59 -14.56
N ASP A 259 9.09 8.40 -14.13
CA ASP A 259 9.62 7.32 -14.96
C ASP A 259 8.84 6.01 -14.77
N PHE A 260 7.56 6.07 -14.39
CA PHE A 260 6.75 4.85 -14.24
C PHE A 260 6.57 4.19 -15.62
N PRO A 261 6.98 2.93 -15.81
CA PRO A 261 7.00 2.32 -17.14
C PRO A 261 5.59 1.90 -17.58
N THR A 262 5.17 2.33 -18.78
CA THR A 262 4.00 1.81 -19.49
C THR A 262 4.39 1.29 -20.88
N PRO A 263 3.52 0.55 -21.57
CA PRO A 263 3.76 0.13 -22.96
C PRO A 263 4.03 1.31 -23.93
N GLU A 264 3.46 2.49 -23.66
CA GLU A 264 3.58 3.70 -24.48
C GLU A 264 4.81 4.55 -24.11
N GLY A 265 5.48 4.23 -23.01
CA GLY A 265 6.67 4.92 -22.51
C GLY A 265 6.56 5.29 -21.02
N PRO A 266 7.61 5.87 -20.43
CA PRO A 266 7.57 6.31 -19.05
C PRO A 266 6.58 7.47 -18.86
N VAL A 267 5.80 7.44 -17.78
CA VAL A 267 4.83 8.47 -17.41
C VAL A 267 5.03 8.95 -15.98
N GLN A 268 4.48 10.13 -15.67
CA GLN A 268 4.27 10.56 -14.29
C GLN A 268 3.24 9.64 -13.64
N ALA A 269 3.56 9.08 -12.47
CA ALA A 269 2.63 8.35 -11.64
C ALA A 269 2.68 8.84 -10.19
N ILE A 270 1.76 8.35 -9.36
CA ILE A 270 1.75 8.61 -7.93
C ILE A 270 1.31 7.36 -7.17
N ALA A 271 2.15 6.91 -6.23
CA ALA A 271 1.74 5.97 -5.20
C ALA A 271 1.25 6.74 -3.97
N ILE A 272 0.13 6.30 -3.40
CA ILE A 272 -0.40 6.75 -2.12
C ILE A 272 -0.57 5.49 -1.30
N GLU A 273 0.41 5.18 -0.47
CA GLU A 273 0.51 3.92 0.24
C GLU A 273 -0.08 4.06 1.65
N PRO A 274 -1.28 3.52 1.95
CA PRO A 274 -1.79 3.56 3.30
C PRO A 274 -0.99 2.57 4.14
N MET A 275 -0.47 3.03 5.28
CA MET A 275 0.35 2.23 6.18
C MET A 275 -0.09 2.39 7.63
N THR A 276 0.02 1.31 8.41
CA THR A 276 -0.20 1.36 9.87
C THR A 276 1.04 1.76 10.64
N ALA A 277 2.21 1.78 10.00
CA ALA A 277 3.47 2.18 10.58
C ALA A 277 4.38 2.84 9.54
N PRO A 278 5.26 3.79 9.93
CA PRO A 278 6.23 4.40 9.03
C PRO A 278 7.41 3.44 8.78
N ALA A 279 8.37 3.91 7.98
CA ALA A 279 9.66 3.24 7.84
C ALA A 279 10.37 3.08 9.20
N ASP A 280 11.09 1.96 9.31
CA ASP A 280 11.88 1.53 10.46
C ASP A 280 11.08 1.24 11.74
N ALA A 281 9.79 0.90 11.59
CA ALA A 281 8.89 0.61 12.70
C ALA A 281 9.33 -0.53 13.64
N LEU A 282 10.06 -1.54 13.14
CA LEU A 282 10.63 -2.59 14.00
C LEU A 282 11.67 -2.05 14.99
N ASN A 283 12.35 -0.95 14.64
CA ASN A 283 13.33 -0.29 15.51
C ASN A 283 12.71 0.83 16.34
N SER A 284 11.86 1.66 15.72
CA SER A 284 11.25 2.81 16.39
C SER A 284 10.05 2.44 17.28
N GLY A 285 9.42 1.28 17.04
CA GLY A 285 8.16 0.87 17.66
C GLY A 285 6.93 1.68 17.20
N THR A 286 7.12 2.71 16.36
CA THR A 286 6.04 3.61 15.95
C THR A 286 5.03 2.87 15.07
N GLY A 287 3.75 2.88 15.45
CA GLY A 287 2.68 2.21 14.70
C GLY A 287 2.74 0.67 14.69
N LEU A 288 3.73 0.08 15.35
CA LEU A 288 3.92 -1.37 15.40
C LEU A 288 2.94 -2.00 16.39
N ARG A 289 2.13 -2.96 15.94
CA ARG A 289 1.28 -3.77 16.81
C ARG A 289 2.03 -5.00 17.28
N TRP A 290 1.91 -5.34 18.55
CA TRP A 290 2.34 -6.63 19.08
C TRP A 290 1.10 -7.47 19.33
N LEU A 291 0.86 -8.46 18.49
CA LEU A 291 -0.29 -9.35 18.63
C LEU A 291 0.05 -10.44 19.64
N GLU A 292 -0.77 -10.60 20.68
CA GLU A 292 -0.68 -11.72 21.61
C GLU A 292 -0.90 -13.08 20.89
N PRO A 293 -0.47 -14.21 21.46
CA PRO A 293 -0.76 -15.53 20.89
C PRO A 293 -2.24 -15.71 20.57
N ASP A 294 -2.54 -16.17 19.35
CA ASP A 294 -3.89 -16.31 18.77
C ASP A 294 -4.72 -15.02 18.66
N GLU A 295 -4.15 -13.85 18.99
CA GLU A 295 -4.80 -12.58 18.72
C GLU A 295 -4.94 -12.39 17.20
N GLN A 296 -6.12 -11.93 16.82
CA GLN A 296 -6.46 -11.54 15.47
C GLN A 296 -6.59 -10.02 15.37
N TRP A 297 -5.97 -9.45 14.34
CA TRP A 297 -6.15 -8.05 13.97
C TRP A 297 -6.67 -7.93 12.54
N SER A 298 -7.76 -7.18 12.37
CA SER A 298 -8.41 -6.96 11.08
C SER A 298 -8.65 -5.47 10.86
N LEU A 299 -8.41 -5.00 9.64
CA LEU A 299 -8.51 -3.61 9.24
C LEU A 299 -8.67 -3.48 7.72
N SER A 300 -9.26 -2.39 7.27
CA SER A 300 -9.62 -2.19 5.87
C SER A 300 -9.13 -0.87 5.29
N TRP A 301 -8.92 -0.90 3.98
CA TRP A 301 -8.80 0.28 3.13
C TRP A 301 -9.56 0.05 1.83
N GLY A 302 -9.65 1.06 0.99
CA GLY A 302 -10.27 0.92 -0.32
C GLY A 302 -9.97 2.09 -1.23
N ILE A 303 -10.35 1.90 -2.49
CA ILE A 303 -10.21 2.90 -3.55
C ILE A 303 -11.56 3.02 -4.22
N ARG A 304 -12.03 4.25 -4.42
CA ARG A 304 -13.31 4.52 -5.06
C ARG A 304 -13.24 5.69 -6.03
N LEU A 305 -14.08 5.63 -7.06
CA LEU A 305 -14.36 6.77 -7.93
C LEU A 305 -15.19 7.79 -7.14
N THR A 306 -14.83 9.05 -7.24
CA THR A 306 -15.61 10.16 -6.70
C THR A 306 -16.02 11.06 -7.86
N ALA A 307 -17.30 11.44 -7.92
CA ALA A 307 -17.79 12.46 -8.85
C ALA A 307 -17.92 13.81 -8.12
N SER A 308 -17.89 14.90 -8.90
CA SER A 308 -18.27 16.24 -8.40
C SER A 308 -19.74 16.36 -8.06
#